data_AF-A0A8T3MF21-F1
#
_entry.id   AF-A0A8T3MF21-F1
#
_cell.length_a   1.000
_cell.length_b   1.000
_cell.length_c   1.000
_cell.angle_alpha   90.00
_cell.angle_beta   90.00
_cell.angle_gamma   90.00
#
_symmetry.space_group_name_H-M   'P 1'
#
loop_
_entity.id
_entity.type
_entity.pdbx_description
1 polymer ?
#
loop_
_entity_poly.entity_id
_entity_poly.type
_entity_poly.pdbx_seq_one_letter_code
_entity_poly.pdbx_strand_id
1 'polypeptide(L)'
;TLTADWGFTEIWPPVVVNEDSVRGTGQIPDKEDQMYVVPRDGLYLVPTAEVPVTNLHRDEILPAGQLPVRYCAYTPCFRREAGAAGKDTRGILRVHQFDKVEMVLFERPEASGEALEWMTGVAESLLQQLGLTYRVLLMSTREMGFVQARKYDLEVWAPGVERWLEVSSCSNFRDYQARRMAIRHRPEAGGKPELVHTLNGSALGMARTVAAILETYQGSDGTVVVPEVLRAYLRRDRITGLA
;
A
#
# COMPACT_ATOMS: atom_id res chain seq x y z
N THR A 1 0.89 -11.21 12.31
CA THR A 1 0.13 -10.43 11.31
C THR A 1 0.30 -8.94 11.59
N LEU A 2 -0.07 -8.04 10.66
CA LEU A 2 -0.08 -6.58 10.90
C LEU A 2 -0.77 -6.22 12.23
N THR A 3 -1.91 -6.83 12.50
CA THR A 3 -2.67 -6.64 13.73
C THR A 3 -1.94 -7.14 14.98
N ALA A 4 -1.48 -8.40 14.98
CA ALA A 4 -0.91 -9.04 16.16
C ALA A 4 0.51 -8.54 16.51
N ASP A 5 1.35 -8.30 15.51
CA ASP A 5 2.78 -8.06 15.74
C ASP A 5 3.14 -6.57 15.71
N TRP A 6 2.31 -5.75 15.05
CA TRP A 6 2.62 -4.33 14.81
C TRP A 6 1.49 -3.37 15.23
N GLY A 7 0.43 -3.88 15.86
CA GLY A 7 -0.63 -3.06 16.48
C GLY A 7 -1.48 -2.27 15.49
N PHE A 8 -1.60 -2.76 14.25
CA PHE A 8 -2.54 -2.17 13.29
C PHE A 8 -3.98 -2.52 13.65
N THR A 9 -4.88 -1.57 13.44
CA THR A 9 -6.33 -1.82 13.45
C THR A 9 -6.76 -2.23 12.04
N GLU A 10 -7.34 -3.43 11.90
CA GLU A 10 -7.85 -3.90 10.63
C GLU A 10 -9.19 -3.25 10.31
N ILE A 11 -9.34 -2.79 9.08
CA ILE A 11 -10.57 -2.16 8.58
C ILE A 11 -10.90 -2.67 7.18
N TRP A 12 -12.19 -2.71 6.87
CA TRP A 12 -12.69 -3.05 5.54
C TRP A 12 -13.38 -1.82 4.92
N PRO A 13 -12.64 -1.01 4.14
CA PRO A 13 -13.17 0.24 3.61
C PRO A 13 -13.99 0.03 2.31
N PRO A 14 -14.84 0.99 1.93
CA PRO A 14 -15.50 1.00 0.63
C PRO A 14 -14.48 1.03 -0.52
N VAL A 15 -14.78 0.30 -1.61
CA VAL A 15 -13.97 0.30 -2.85
C VAL A 15 -14.42 1.36 -3.85
N VAL A 16 -15.50 2.07 -3.52
CA VAL A 16 -16.08 3.17 -4.29
C VAL A 16 -16.12 4.40 -3.40
N VAL A 17 -15.58 5.52 -3.87
CA VAL A 17 -15.42 6.76 -3.09
C VAL A 17 -15.90 7.98 -3.87
N ASN A 18 -16.24 9.04 -3.14
CA ASN A 18 -16.57 10.33 -3.75
C ASN A 18 -15.31 11.06 -4.24
N GLU A 19 -15.50 12.04 -5.12
CA GLU A 19 -14.42 12.87 -5.68
C GLU A 19 -13.59 13.58 -4.60
N ASP A 20 -14.26 14.03 -3.54
CA ASP A 20 -13.61 14.68 -2.40
C ASP A 20 -12.53 13.79 -1.81
N SER A 21 -12.80 12.50 -1.60
CA SER A 21 -11.86 11.53 -1.03
C SER A 21 -10.63 11.36 -1.92
N VAL A 22 -10.86 11.28 -3.23
CA VAL A 22 -9.82 11.18 -4.27
C VAL A 22 -8.96 12.44 -4.31
N ARG A 23 -9.57 13.62 -4.20
CA ARG A 23 -8.85 14.89 -4.07
C ARG A 23 -8.06 14.95 -2.78
N GLY A 24 -8.61 14.46 -1.67
CA GLY A 24 -8.00 14.50 -0.33
C GLY A 24 -6.62 13.86 -0.29
N THR A 25 -6.48 12.66 -0.87
CA THR A 25 -5.19 11.95 -0.96
C THR A 25 -4.30 12.43 -2.12
N GLY A 26 -4.82 13.26 -3.00
CA GLY A 26 -4.09 13.86 -4.12
C GLY A 26 -4.01 12.99 -5.37
N GLN A 27 -4.78 11.90 -5.42
CA GLN A 27 -5.00 11.13 -6.64
C GLN A 27 -5.56 12.03 -7.76
N ILE A 28 -6.35 13.05 -7.42
CA ILE A 28 -6.56 14.23 -8.26
C ILE A 28 -5.77 15.39 -7.65
N PRO A 29 -4.81 16.01 -8.39
CA PRO A 29 -4.65 15.95 -9.85
C PRO A 29 -3.59 14.97 -10.38
N ASP A 30 -2.93 14.15 -9.55
CA ASP A 30 -1.74 13.37 -9.99
C ASP A 30 -2.06 12.18 -10.92
N LYS A 31 -3.12 11.43 -10.60
CA LYS A 31 -3.44 10.10 -11.16
C LYS A 31 -4.85 10.00 -11.75
N GLU A 32 -5.46 11.12 -12.12
CA GLU A 32 -6.84 11.16 -12.63
C GLU A 32 -7.05 10.21 -13.83
N ASP A 33 -6.13 10.21 -14.79
CA ASP A 33 -6.18 9.33 -15.97
C ASP A 33 -6.08 7.83 -15.63
N GLN A 34 -5.55 7.49 -14.45
CA GLN A 34 -5.37 6.12 -13.99
C GLN A 34 -6.61 5.57 -13.25
N MET A 35 -7.58 6.42 -12.91
CA MET A 35 -8.73 6.02 -12.11
C MET A 35 -9.94 5.67 -12.97
N TYR A 36 -10.68 4.64 -12.56
CA TYR A 36 -12.02 4.39 -13.12
C TYR A 36 -13.04 5.30 -12.45
N VAL A 37 -13.92 5.87 -13.27
CA VAL A 37 -15.02 6.74 -12.83
C VAL A 37 -16.35 6.03 -13.09
N VAL A 38 -17.30 6.16 -12.16
CA VAL A 38 -18.69 5.75 -12.25
C VAL A 38 -19.52 7.00 -12.57
N PRO A 39 -19.73 7.36 -13.85
CA PRO A 39 -20.11 8.72 -14.21
C PRO A 39 -21.51 9.11 -13.76
N ARG A 40 -22.43 8.14 -13.72
CA ARG A 40 -23.82 8.36 -13.29
C ARG A 40 -23.91 8.85 -11.85
N ASP A 41 -23.01 8.38 -10.99
CA ASP A 41 -23.03 8.60 -9.56
C ASP A 41 -21.96 9.61 -9.10
N GLY A 42 -21.05 10.02 -10.00
CA GLY A 42 -19.93 10.90 -9.66
C GLY A 42 -18.94 10.25 -8.68
N LEU A 43 -18.82 8.92 -8.73
CA LEU A 43 -17.97 8.14 -7.83
C LEU A 43 -16.76 7.55 -8.57
N TYR A 44 -15.77 7.11 -7.81
CA TYR A 44 -14.52 6.57 -8.32
C TYR A 44 -14.24 5.20 -7.71
N LEU A 45 -13.71 4.27 -8.51
CA LEU A 45 -13.15 3.04 -7.98
C LEU A 45 -11.75 3.33 -7.40
N VAL A 46 -11.47 2.79 -6.22
CA VAL A 46 -10.22 3.10 -5.51
C VAL A 46 -9.01 2.41 -6.17
N PRO A 47 -7.90 3.14 -6.44
CA PRO A 47 -6.66 2.54 -6.94
C PRO A 47 -5.79 1.94 -5.83
N THR A 48 -6.19 2.15 -4.57
CA THR A 48 -5.54 1.70 -3.33
C THR A 48 -6.47 1.95 -2.14
N ALA A 49 -6.38 1.12 -1.09
CA ALA A 49 -7.09 1.34 0.17
C ALA A 49 -6.67 2.65 0.86
N GLU A 50 -5.50 3.20 0.54
CA GLU A 50 -5.05 4.50 1.07
C GLU A 50 -6.07 5.63 0.84
N VAL A 51 -6.82 5.62 -0.27
CA VAL A 51 -7.85 6.64 -0.53
C VAL A 51 -8.94 6.65 0.55
N PRO A 52 -9.74 5.59 0.73
CA PRO A 52 -10.79 5.60 1.73
C PRO A 52 -10.26 5.60 3.17
N VAL A 53 -9.11 4.95 3.43
CA VAL A 53 -8.59 4.82 4.80
C VAL A 53 -8.06 6.15 5.34
N THR A 54 -7.28 6.91 4.55
CA THR A 54 -6.80 8.22 5.02
C THR A 54 -7.96 9.20 5.23
N ASN A 55 -9.06 9.03 4.49
CA ASN A 55 -10.26 9.85 4.58
C ASN A 55 -11.15 9.56 5.80
N LEU A 56 -10.89 8.49 6.57
CA LEU A 56 -11.70 8.18 7.77
C LEU A 56 -11.73 9.33 8.78
N HIS A 57 -10.61 10.07 8.88
CA HIS A 57 -10.45 11.19 9.81
C HIS A 57 -10.60 12.56 9.14
N ARG A 58 -11.23 12.62 7.96
CA ARG A 58 -11.50 13.90 7.28
C ARG A 58 -12.29 14.82 8.21
N ASP A 59 -11.85 16.09 8.25
CA ASP A 59 -12.40 17.16 9.08
C ASP A 59 -12.33 16.92 10.60
N GLU A 60 -11.62 15.87 11.03
CA GLU A 60 -11.50 15.48 12.44
C GLU A 60 -10.35 16.21 13.16
N ILE A 61 -10.53 16.40 14.47
CA ILE A 61 -9.47 16.78 15.40
C ILE A 61 -9.28 15.63 16.39
N LEU A 62 -8.25 14.84 16.19
CA LEU A 62 -7.88 13.71 17.05
C LEU A 62 -7.51 14.23 18.46
N PRO A 63 -8.06 13.67 19.55
CA PRO A 63 -7.66 13.99 20.92
C PRO A 63 -6.17 13.73 21.21
N ALA A 64 -5.69 14.40 22.25
CA ALA A 64 -4.34 14.20 22.76
C ALA A 64 -4.12 12.75 23.21
N GLY A 65 -2.93 12.21 22.91
CA GLY A 65 -2.57 10.82 23.22
C GLY A 65 -3.10 9.77 22.25
N GLN A 66 -3.86 10.14 21.21
CA GLN A 66 -4.37 9.17 20.23
C GLN A 66 -3.32 8.76 19.17
N LEU A 67 -2.32 9.60 18.90
CA LEU A 67 -1.29 9.32 17.89
C LEU A 67 -0.14 8.46 18.47
N PRO A 68 0.40 7.50 17.70
CA PRO A 68 0.03 7.18 16.31
C PRO A 68 -1.26 6.38 16.17
N VAL A 69 -1.98 6.66 15.08
CA VAL A 69 -3.08 5.80 14.60
C VAL A 69 -2.55 4.95 13.44
N ARG A 70 -2.82 3.64 13.49
CA ARG A 70 -2.32 2.67 12.51
C ARG A 70 -3.47 1.80 11.99
N TYR A 71 -3.71 1.87 10.68
CA TYR A 71 -4.72 1.04 10.00
C TYR A 71 -4.09 0.11 8.98
N CYS A 72 -4.60 -1.12 8.91
CA CYS A 72 -4.33 -2.01 7.79
C CYS A 72 -5.63 -2.38 7.09
N ALA A 73 -5.61 -2.42 5.77
CA ALA A 73 -6.81 -2.66 4.98
C ALA A 73 -6.51 -3.49 3.73
N TYR A 74 -7.27 -4.56 3.56
CA TYR A 74 -7.36 -5.26 2.29
C TYR A 74 -8.41 -4.59 1.39
N THR A 75 -8.06 -4.33 0.12
CA THR A 75 -9.05 -4.00 -0.92
C THR A 75 -8.67 -4.58 -2.29
N PRO A 76 -9.66 -4.95 -3.12
CA PRO A 76 -9.44 -4.96 -4.56
C PRO A 76 -9.18 -3.52 -5.03
N CYS A 77 -8.10 -3.34 -5.78
CA CYS A 77 -7.63 -2.05 -6.29
C CYS A 77 -7.84 -1.99 -7.80
N PHE A 78 -8.29 -0.84 -8.31
CA PHE A 78 -8.67 -0.66 -9.70
C PHE A 78 -7.81 0.42 -10.38
N ARG A 79 -7.14 0.08 -11.48
CA ARG A 79 -6.33 1.02 -12.27
C ARG A 79 -6.59 0.85 -13.76
N ARG A 80 -6.71 1.96 -14.47
CA ARG A 80 -6.90 1.96 -15.94
C ARG A 80 -5.67 1.52 -16.70
N GLU A 81 -4.48 1.58 -16.07
CA GLU A 81 -3.20 1.31 -16.73
C GLU A 81 -3.04 2.13 -18.03
N ALA A 82 -3.57 3.36 -18.01
CA ALA A 82 -3.55 4.24 -19.17
C ALA A 82 -2.10 4.61 -19.49
N GLY A 83 -1.70 4.45 -20.75
CA GLY A 83 -0.31 4.67 -21.19
C GLY A 83 0.61 3.45 -21.05
N ALA A 84 0.14 2.30 -20.57
CA ALA A 84 0.97 1.10 -20.45
C ALA A 84 1.23 0.36 -21.77
N ALA A 85 0.56 0.71 -22.88
CA ALA A 85 0.77 0.24 -24.25
C ALA A 85 1.36 -1.19 -24.40
N GLY A 86 0.70 -2.20 -23.80
CA GLY A 86 1.10 -3.60 -23.92
C GLY A 86 2.27 -4.06 -23.05
N LYS A 87 2.98 -3.15 -22.37
CA LYS A 87 4.10 -3.46 -21.47
C LYS A 87 3.62 -4.25 -20.25
N ASP A 88 4.20 -5.42 -20.00
CA ASP A 88 3.93 -6.28 -18.84
C ASP A 88 2.49 -6.81 -18.73
N THR A 89 1.74 -6.84 -19.85
CA THR A 89 0.32 -7.26 -19.87
C THR A 89 0.09 -8.77 -19.89
N ARG A 90 1.15 -9.57 -20.06
CA ARG A 90 1.07 -11.04 -19.99
C ARG A 90 1.13 -11.51 -18.53
N GLY A 91 0.14 -12.28 -18.09
CA GLY A 91 0.04 -12.77 -16.72
C GLY A 91 -0.60 -11.76 -15.78
N ILE A 92 -0.11 -11.68 -14.53
CA ILE A 92 -0.72 -10.87 -13.45
C ILE A 92 0.10 -9.63 -13.06
N LEU A 93 1.24 -9.38 -13.70
CA LEU A 93 2.18 -8.33 -13.27
C LEU A 93 1.65 -6.90 -13.46
N ARG A 94 0.75 -6.72 -14.42
CA ARG A 94 0.02 -5.48 -14.70
C ARG A 94 -1.40 -5.81 -15.17
N VAL A 95 -2.38 -5.49 -14.33
CA VAL A 95 -3.79 -5.83 -14.52
C VAL A 95 -4.67 -4.68 -14.03
N HIS A 96 -5.92 -4.63 -14.52
CA HIS A 96 -6.85 -3.57 -14.14
C HIS A 96 -7.39 -3.68 -12.72
N GLN A 97 -7.46 -4.91 -12.20
CA GLN A 97 -7.87 -5.21 -10.84
C GLN A 97 -6.83 -6.09 -10.18
N PHE A 98 -6.37 -5.72 -9.00
CA PHE A 98 -5.43 -6.51 -8.20
C PHE A 98 -5.70 -6.35 -6.71
N ASP A 99 -5.30 -7.35 -5.93
CA ASP A 99 -5.42 -7.34 -4.48
C ASP A 99 -4.23 -6.68 -3.82
N LYS A 100 -4.50 -5.94 -2.74
CA LYS A 100 -3.46 -5.30 -1.95
C LYS A 100 -3.88 -5.18 -0.48
N VAL A 101 -2.91 -5.37 0.41
CA VAL A 101 -3.03 -4.97 1.80
C VAL A 101 -2.23 -3.68 1.99
N GLU A 102 -2.90 -2.61 2.40
CA GLU A 102 -2.31 -1.31 2.66
C GLU A 102 -2.12 -1.09 4.16
N MET A 103 -1.03 -0.42 4.53
CA MET A 103 -0.77 0.18 5.83
C MET A 103 -0.97 1.69 5.70
N VAL A 104 -1.73 2.30 6.61
CA VAL A 104 -1.92 3.75 6.67
C VAL A 104 -1.69 4.23 8.09
N LEU A 105 -0.87 5.27 8.22
CA LEU A 105 -0.47 5.85 9.49
C LEU A 105 -0.85 7.33 9.55
N PHE A 106 -1.35 7.73 10.71
CA PHE A 106 -1.41 9.12 11.13
C PHE A 106 -0.44 9.29 12.30
N GLU A 107 0.45 10.26 12.19
CA GLU A 107 1.56 10.42 13.13
C GLU A 107 1.79 11.90 13.45
N ARG A 108 2.41 12.15 14.60
CA ARG A 108 2.90 13.49 14.95
C ARG A 108 3.97 13.95 13.96
N PRO A 109 4.02 15.24 13.59
CA PRO A 109 5.00 15.75 12.63
C PRO A 109 6.45 15.34 12.91
N GLU A 110 6.87 15.45 14.16
CA GLU A 110 8.22 15.15 14.64
C GLU A 110 8.61 13.68 14.60
N ALA A 111 7.64 12.76 14.69
CA ALA A 111 7.87 11.32 14.67
C ALA A 111 7.71 10.70 13.27
N SER A 112 7.14 11.45 12.32
CA SER A 112 6.81 10.93 10.99
C SER A 112 8.00 10.39 10.18
N GLY A 113 9.21 10.91 10.40
CA GLY A 113 10.42 10.40 9.75
C GLY A 113 10.75 8.98 10.20
N GLU A 114 10.77 8.75 11.52
CA GLU A 114 11.00 7.44 12.12
C GLU A 114 9.87 6.46 11.80
N ALA A 115 8.63 6.95 11.73
CA ALA A 115 7.49 6.13 11.35
C ALA A 115 7.60 5.57 9.91
N LEU A 116 8.24 6.30 8.99
CA LEU A 116 8.50 5.81 7.62
C LEU A 116 9.53 4.68 7.63
N GLU A 117 10.63 4.84 8.36
CA GLU A 117 11.66 3.79 8.47
C GLU A 117 11.08 2.54 9.13
N TRP A 118 10.29 2.71 10.20
CA TRP A 118 9.58 1.62 10.86
C TRP A 118 8.61 0.90 9.91
N MET A 119 7.74 1.64 9.19
CA MET A 119 6.77 1.07 8.24
C MET A 119 7.47 0.30 7.11
N THR A 120 8.59 0.83 6.62
CA THR A 120 9.41 0.16 5.60
C THR A 120 9.95 -1.16 6.15
N GLY A 121 10.49 -1.17 7.38
CA GLY A 121 10.93 -2.39 8.07
C GLY A 121 9.81 -3.41 8.30
N VAL A 122 8.56 -2.97 8.51
CA VAL A 122 7.40 -3.89 8.56
C VAL A 122 7.19 -4.59 7.22
N ALA A 123 7.21 -3.85 6.11
CA ALA A 123 7.08 -4.44 4.77
C ALA A 123 8.25 -5.39 4.44
N GLU A 124 9.48 -5.02 4.81
CA GLU A 124 10.66 -5.88 4.68
C GLU A 124 10.51 -7.19 5.47
N SER A 125 10.02 -7.13 6.71
CA SER A 125 9.82 -8.33 7.54
C SER A 125 8.87 -9.33 6.88
N LEU A 126 7.83 -8.87 6.18
CA LEU A 126 6.93 -9.74 5.44
C LEU A 126 7.65 -10.46 4.29
N LEU A 127 8.54 -9.76 3.56
CA LEU A 127 9.35 -10.35 2.49
C LEU A 127 10.37 -11.36 3.03
N GLN A 128 11.01 -11.04 4.16
CA GLN A 128 11.95 -11.93 4.85
C GLN A 128 11.27 -13.22 5.33
N GLN A 129 10.08 -13.10 5.92
CA GLN A 129 9.26 -14.24 6.32
C GLN A 129 8.84 -15.12 5.14
N LEU A 130 8.56 -14.51 3.99
CA LEU A 130 8.29 -15.21 2.74
C LEU A 130 9.54 -15.82 2.09
N GLY A 131 10.75 -15.55 2.60
CA GLY A 131 11.99 -16.06 2.03
C GLY A 131 12.33 -15.48 0.66
N LEU A 132 11.83 -14.30 0.32
CA LEU A 132 12.04 -13.67 -1.00
C LEU A 132 13.27 -12.77 -0.99
N THR A 133 14.12 -12.90 -2.01
CA THR A 133 15.24 -11.97 -2.23
C THR A 133 14.69 -10.62 -2.69
N TYR A 134 15.01 -9.56 -1.95
CA TYR A 134 14.52 -8.21 -2.21
C TYR A 134 15.61 -7.14 -2.10
N ARG A 135 15.31 -5.94 -2.60
CA ARG A 135 16.10 -4.72 -2.39
C ARG A 135 15.17 -3.57 -1.99
N VAL A 136 15.73 -2.61 -1.26
CA VAL A 136 15.04 -1.36 -0.88
C VAL A 136 15.67 -0.20 -1.64
N LEU A 137 14.84 0.62 -2.28
CA LEU A 137 15.28 1.78 -3.05
C LEU A 137 14.73 3.05 -2.40
N LEU A 138 15.64 3.98 -2.05
CA LEU A 138 15.24 5.35 -1.74
C LEU A 138 15.01 6.09 -3.07
N MET A 139 13.80 6.55 -3.30
CA MET A 139 13.43 7.11 -4.60
C MET A 139 14.04 8.48 -4.84
N SER A 140 14.54 8.69 -6.07
CA SER A 140 15.00 9.99 -6.53
C SER A 140 13.82 10.95 -6.65
N THR A 141 14.06 12.26 -6.52
CA THR A 141 13.00 13.28 -6.62
C THR A 141 12.24 13.24 -7.96
N ARG A 142 12.86 12.76 -9.03
CA ARG A 142 12.24 12.57 -10.35
C ARG A 142 11.22 11.43 -10.37
N GLU A 143 11.44 10.39 -9.58
CA GLU A 143 10.61 9.19 -9.55
C GLU A 143 9.62 9.17 -8.37
N MET A 144 9.73 10.16 -7.48
CA MET A 144 8.66 10.44 -6.52
C MET A 144 7.43 11.00 -7.25
N GLY A 145 6.26 10.57 -6.81
CA GLY A 145 4.97 11.11 -7.21
C GLY A 145 4.71 12.49 -6.60
N PHE A 146 3.71 13.17 -7.13
CA PHE A 146 3.40 14.58 -6.85
C PHE A 146 3.20 14.90 -5.36
N VAL A 147 2.71 13.94 -4.58
CA VAL A 147 2.25 14.15 -3.21
C VAL A 147 3.28 13.74 -2.14
N GLN A 148 4.34 13.02 -2.51
CA GLN A 148 5.25 12.36 -1.57
C GLN A 148 6.41 13.27 -1.17
N ALA A 149 6.71 13.33 0.13
CA ALA A 149 7.89 14.05 0.64
C ALA A 149 9.13 13.14 0.72
N ARG A 150 8.93 11.84 0.96
CA ARG A 150 9.95 10.79 0.92
C ARG A 150 9.29 9.45 0.64
N LYS A 151 9.95 8.61 -0.15
CA LYS A 151 9.40 7.33 -0.61
C LYS A 151 10.49 6.26 -0.70
N TYR A 152 10.15 5.05 -0.26
CA TYR A 152 10.90 3.83 -0.49
C TYR A 152 10.08 2.86 -1.35
N ASP A 153 10.72 2.23 -2.33
CA ASP A 153 10.16 1.09 -3.03
C ASP A 153 10.92 -0.19 -2.63
N LEU A 154 10.17 -1.26 -2.35
CA LEU A 154 10.73 -2.58 -2.12
C LEU A 154 10.45 -3.43 -3.35
N GLU A 155 11.52 -3.97 -3.91
CA GLU A 155 11.43 -4.80 -5.11
C GLU A 155 11.94 -6.21 -4.83
N VAL A 156 11.20 -7.21 -5.29
CA VAL A 156 11.57 -8.62 -5.18
C VAL A 156 12.13 -9.11 -6.50
N TRP A 157 13.20 -9.91 -6.44
CA TRP A 157 13.72 -10.58 -7.63
C TRP A 157 12.76 -11.69 -8.09
N ALA A 158 12.35 -11.64 -9.36
CA ALA A 158 11.47 -12.62 -9.97
C ALA A 158 12.24 -13.34 -11.10
N PRO A 159 12.64 -14.61 -10.90
CA PRO A 159 13.59 -15.28 -11.79
C PRO A 159 13.00 -15.69 -13.15
N GLY A 160 11.68 -15.91 -13.26
CA GLY A 160 11.03 -16.26 -14.53
C GLY A 160 10.88 -15.06 -15.47
N VAL A 161 10.72 -13.85 -14.94
CA VAL A 161 10.74 -12.60 -15.74
C VAL A 161 12.08 -11.87 -15.70
N GLU A 162 13.07 -12.41 -14.99
CA GLU A 162 14.45 -11.93 -14.87
C GLU A 162 14.57 -10.44 -14.50
N ARG A 163 13.78 -10.01 -13.52
CA ARG A 163 13.78 -8.60 -13.08
C ARG A 163 13.35 -8.42 -11.63
N TRP A 164 13.64 -7.23 -11.12
CA TRP A 164 13.10 -6.73 -9.87
C TRP A 164 11.65 -6.24 -10.08
N LEU A 165 10.72 -6.72 -9.26
CA LEU A 165 9.32 -6.35 -9.25
C LEU A 165 9.02 -5.53 -8.00
N GLU A 166 8.59 -4.28 -8.16
CA GLU A 166 8.09 -3.47 -7.05
C GLU A 166 6.84 -4.14 -6.45
N VAL A 167 6.98 -4.62 -5.21
CA VAL A 167 5.91 -5.30 -4.45
C VAL A 167 5.41 -4.46 -3.28
N SER A 168 6.17 -3.43 -2.88
CA SER A 168 5.73 -2.48 -1.89
C SER A 168 6.30 -1.08 -2.17
N SER A 169 5.52 -0.08 -1.76
CA SER A 169 5.87 1.33 -1.84
C SER A 169 5.44 2.00 -0.55
N CYS A 170 6.39 2.52 0.22
CA CYS A 170 6.18 3.19 1.51
C CYS A 170 6.52 4.67 1.39
N SER A 171 5.57 5.54 1.75
CA SER A 171 5.66 6.99 1.54
C SER A 171 5.29 7.77 2.78
N ASN A 172 5.99 8.87 3.00
CA ASN A 172 5.62 9.92 3.94
C ASN A 172 5.18 11.15 3.14
N PHE A 173 3.93 11.58 3.36
CA PHE A 173 3.33 12.74 2.68
C PHE A 173 3.46 14.03 3.50
N ARG A 174 4.05 13.94 4.69
CA ARG A 174 3.99 14.97 5.74
C ARG A 174 2.53 15.42 5.91
N ASP A 175 2.29 16.72 5.89
CA ASP A 175 0.98 17.33 6.07
C ASP A 175 0.22 17.52 4.74
N TYR A 176 0.71 17.06 3.59
CA TYR A 176 0.07 17.30 2.28
C TYR A 176 -1.39 16.85 2.27
N GLN A 177 -1.63 15.59 2.64
CA GLN A 177 -2.98 15.00 2.65
C GLN A 177 -3.81 15.58 3.80
N ALA A 178 -3.21 15.74 4.99
CA ALA A 178 -3.86 16.32 6.16
C ALA A 178 -4.38 17.75 5.90
N ARG A 179 -3.63 18.58 5.17
CA ARG A 179 -4.06 19.93 4.76
C ARG A 179 -5.32 19.92 3.91
N ARG A 180 -5.42 18.95 2.99
CA ARG A 180 -6.53 18.82 2.04
C ARG A 180 -7.78 18.22 2.65
N MET A 181 -7.62 17.44 3.72
CA MET A 181 -8.70 16.77 4.45
C MET A 181 -8.94 17.36 5.85
N ALA A 182 -8.28 18.48 6.18
CA ALA A 182 -8.35 19.16 7.49
C ALA A 182 -8.11 18.27 8.73
N ILE A 183 -7.29 17.21 8.57
CA ILE A 183 -7.02 16.22 9.63
C ILE A 183 -6.01 16.79 10.61
N ARG A 184 -6.45 16.94 11.86
CA ARG A 184 -5.65 17.58 12.91
C ARG A 184 -5.61 16.71 14.16
N HIS A 185 -4.69 17.00 15.05
CA HIS A 185 -4.66 16.46 16.40
C HIS A 185 -4.42 17.57 17.42
N ARG A 186 -4.74 17.30 18.68
CA ARG A 186 -4.28 18.15 19.79
C ARG A 186 -3.00 17.53 20.36
N PRO A 187 -1.88 18.28 20.46
CA PRO A 187 -0.68 17.77 21.13
C PRO A 187 -0.93 17.43 22.60
N GLU A 188 -1.77 18.23 23.26
CA GLU A 188 -2.14 18.13 24.67
C GLU A 188 -3.59 18.54 24.90
N ALA A 189 -4.16 18.17 26.06
CA ALA A 189 -5.56 18.48 26.38
C ALA A 189 -5.79 20.00 26.41
N GLY A 190 -6.71 20.49 25.59
CA GLY A 190 -6.97 21.94 25.43
C GLY A 190 -5.97 22.68 24.53
N GLY A 191 -4.93 22.01 24.05
CA GLY A 191 -3.94 22.57 23.14
C GLY A 191 -4.51 22.97 21.78
N LYS A 192 -3.80 23.87 21.08
CA LYS A 192 -4.15 24.29 19.72
C LYS A 192 -4.05 23.09 18.77
N PRO A 193 -5.06 22.83 17.92
CA PRO A 193 -4.97 21.76 16.92
C PRO A 193 -3.86 22.00 15.91
N GLU A 194 -3.10 20.95 15.61
CA GLU A 194 -2.02 20.91 14.63
C GLU A 194 -2.30 19.84 13.58
N LEU A 195 -1.77 19.99 12.37
CA LEU A 195 -1.95 19.01 11.31
C LEU A 195 -1.15 17.75 11.63
N VAL A 196 -1.76 16.59 11.41
CA VAL A 196 -1.04 15.32 11.45
C VAL A 196 -0.13 15.18 10.24
N HIS A 197 0.88 14.31 10.35
CA HIS A 197 1.52 13.74 9.18
C HIS A 197 0.85 12.42 8.80
N THR A 198 0.77 12.17 7.49
CA THR A 198 0.18 10.95 6.93
C THR A 198 1.25 10.14 6.22
N LEU A 199 1.17 8.83 6.38
CA LEU A 199 2.03 7.87 5.71
C LEU A 199 1.18 6.71 5.18
N ASN A 200 1.60 6.13 4.07
CA ASN A 200 1.07 4.86 3.62
C ASN A 200 2.19 3.93 3.16
N GLY A 201 1.91 2.64 3.19
CA GLY A 201 2.79 1.61 2.70
C GLY A 201 1.98 0.46 2.18
N SER A 202 2.32 -0.07 1.00
CA SER A 202 1.80 -1.39 0.66
C SER A 202 2.44 -2.39 1.61
N ALA A 203 1.66 -3.17 2.37
CA ALA A 203 2.23 -4.29 3.10
C ALA A 203 2.86 -5.26 2.09
N LEU A 204 2.03 -5.75 1.16
CA LEU A 204 2.44 -6.44 -0.07
C LEU A 204 1.39 -6.24 -1.18
N GLY A 205 1.85 -5.95 -2.39
CA GLY A 205 1.03 -5.97 -3.61
C GLY A 205 0.89 -7.38 -4.14
N MET A 206 -0.29 -8.00 -3.98
CA MET A 206 -0.48 -9.44 -4.13
C MET A 206 -0.09 -9.95 -5.51
N ALA A 207 -0.41 -9.23 -6.59
CA ALA A 207 -0.19 -9.74 -7.93
C ALA A 207 1.29 -10.02 -8.23
N ARG A 208 2.18 -9.08 -7.88
CA ARG A 208 3.63 -9.23 -8.08
C ARG A 208 4.27 -10.13 -7.04
N THR A 209 3.79 -10.09 -5.79
CA THR A 209 4.25 -11.00 -4.74
C THR A 209 3.93 -12.46 -5.09
N VAL A 210 2.73 -12.75 -5.57
CA VAL A 210 2.33 -14.10 -6.00
C VAL A 210 3.17 -14.56 -7.19
N ALA A 211 3.39 -13.70 -8.19
CA ALA A 211 4.28 -14.02 -9.30
C ALA A 211 5.70 -14.37 -8.82
N ALA A 212 6.27 -13.57 -7.92
CA ALA A 212 7.58 -13.84 -7.35
C ALA A 212 7.63 -15.14 -6.53
N ILE A 213 6.59 -15.46 -5.75
CA ILE A 213 6.50 -16.74 -5.03
C ILE A 213 6.45 -17.91 -6.01
N LEU A 214 5.60 -17.85 -7.03
CA LEU A 214 5.48 -18.91 -8.04
C LEU A 214 6.82 -19.14 -8.74
N GLU A 215 7.48 -18.05 -9.17
CA GLU A 215 8.75 -18.15 -9.90
C GLU A 215 9.92 -18.61 -9.02
N THR A 216 9.94 -18.22 -7.74
CA THR A 216 11.02 -18.57 -6.79
C THR A 216 10.88 -19.99 -6.27
N TYR A 217 9.66 -20.45 -6.02
CA TYR A 217 9.38 -21.73 -5.37
C TYR A 217 8.98 -22.86 -6.33
N GLN A 218 9.06 -22.65 -7.65
CA GLN A 218 8.79 -23.70 -8.64
C GLN A 218 9.85 -24.82 -8.62
N GLY A 219 9.39 -26.06 -8.77
CA GLY A 219 10.20 -27.24 -9.02
C GLY A 219 10.29 -27.55 -10.52
N SER A 220 11.27 -28.35 -10.91
CA SER A 220 11.44 -28.81 -12.31
C SER A 220 10.29 -29.69 -12.82
N ASP A 221 9.47 -30.22 -11.92
CA ASP A 221 8.27 -31.02 -12.18
C ASP A 221 7.00 -30.17 -12.32
N GLY A 222 7.12 -28.84 -12.33
CA GLY A 222 5.99 -27.90 -12.41
C GLY A 222 5.21 -27.74 -11.10
N THR A 223 5.68 -28.33 -9.99
CA THR A 223 5.10 -28.07 -8.67
C THR A 223 5.60 -26.75 -8.09
N VAL A 224 4.89 -26.19 -7.10
CA VAL A 224 5.36 -25.01 -6.35
C VAL A 224 5.37 -25.36 -4.86
N VAL A 225 6.51 -25.21 -4.21
CA VAL A 225 6.62 -25.38 -2.75
C VAL A 225 5.97 -24.18 -2.07
N VAL A 226 5.07 -24.42 -1.12
CA VAL A 226 4.44 -23.33 -0.36
C VAL A 226 5.43 -22.82 0.70
N PRO A 227 5.74 -21.50 0.73
CA PRO A 227 6.54 -20.89 1.79
C PRO A 227 6.00 -21.27 3.17
N GLU A 228 6.88 -21.56 4.12
CA GLU A 228 6.51 -22.12 5.42
C GLU A 228 5.44 -21.28 6.13
N VAL A 229 5.62 -19.96 6.13
CA VAL A 229 4.71 -18.99 6.74
C VAL A 229 3.29 -18.98 6.13
N LEU A 230 3.11 -19.53 4.93
CA LEU A 230 1.81 -19.62 4.25
C LEU A 230 1.11 -20.98 4.43
N ARG A 231 1.81 -22.01 4.92
CA ARG A 231 1.26 -23.39 4.98
C ARG A 231 0.05 -23.51 5.90
N ALA A 232 0.05 -22.79 7.03
CA ALA A 232 -1.10 -22.77 7.94
C ALA A 232 -2.36 -22.18 7.29
N TYR A 233 -2.20 -21.19 6.40
CA TYR A 233 -3.30 -20.55 5.69
C TYR A 233 -3.81 -21.41 4.53
N LEU A 234 -2.90 -21.99 3.74
CA LEU A 234 -3.25 -22.80 2.56
C LEU A 234 -3.55 -24.28 2.86
N ARG A 235 -3.26 -24.71 4.10
CA ARG A 235 -3.41 -26.09 4.59
C ARG A 235 -2.73 -27.13 3.70
N ARG A 236 -1.59 -26.76 3.11
CA ARG A 236 -0.75 -27.59 2.23
C ARG A 236 0.67 -27.06 2.18
N ASP A 237 1.62 -27.93 1.88
CA ASP A 237 3.05 -27.61 1.72
C ASP A 237 3.46 -27.47 0.24
N ARG A 238 2.60 -27.88 -0.69
CA ARG A 238 2.88 -27.86 -2.14
C ARG A 238 1.62 -27.61 -2.96
N ILE A 239 1.80 -27.00 -4.12
CA ILE A 239 0.80 -26.85 -5.19
C ILE A 239 1.22 -27.77 -6.34
N THR A 240 0.30 -28.61 -6.83
CA THR A 240 0.50 -29.58 -7.91
C THR A 240 -0.46 -29.30 -9.08
N GLY A 241 -0.15 -29.81 -10.28
CA GLY A 241 -1.05 -29.74 -11.43
C GLY A 241 -1.04 -28.43 -12.22
N LEU A 242 0.11 -27.74 -12.29
CA LEU A 242 0.28 -26.52 -13.11
C LEU A 242 0.73 -26.81 -14.57
N ALA A 243 0.63 -28.07 -15.02
CA ALA A 243 1.02 -28.52 -16.35
C ALA A 243 -0.19 -28.68 -17.28
#